data_AF-A0A401JHX4-F1
#
_entry.id   AF-A0A401JHX4-F1
#
_cell.length_a   1.000
_cell.length_b   1.000
_cell.length_c   1.000
_cell.angle_alpha   90.00
_cell.angle_beta   90.00
_cell.angle_gamma   90.00
#
_symmetry.space_group_name_H-M   'P 1'
#
loop_
_entity.id
_entity.type
_entity.pdbx_description
1 polymer ?
#
loop_
_entity_poly.entity_id
_entity_poly.type
_entity_poly.pdbx_seq_one_letter_code
_entity_poly.pdbx_strand_id
1 'polypeptide(L)' 'MPPDPWGRPYLYKNPGEHGDYDLLSLGKDGQAGGTGENADLTNW' A
#
# COMPACT_ATOMS: atom_id res chain seq x y z
N MET A 1 -1.87 -11.24 7.00
CA MET A 1 -2.42 -9.89 6.76
C MET A 1 -3.65 -10.06 5.89
N PRO A 2 -4.81 -9.49 6.25
CA PRO A 2 -5.93 -9.44 5.32
C PRO A 2 -5.47 -8.72 4.04
N PRO A 3 -5.90 -9.16 2.85
CA PRO A 3 -5.65 -8.43 1.62
C PRO A 3 -6.36 -7.07 1.66
N ASP A 4 -5.90 -6.12 0.86
CA ASP A 4 -6.55 -4.81 0.75
C ASP A 4 -7.98 -4.92 0.18
N PRO A 5 -8.79 -3.85 0.19
CA PRO A 5 -10.18 -3.87 -0.30
C PRO A 5 -10.34 -4.37 -1.74
N TRP A 6 -9.26 -4.41 -2.53
CA TRP A 6 -9.23 -4.89 -3.91
C TRP A 6 -8.64 -6.29 -4.05
N GLY A 7 -8.40 -6.98 -2.93
CA GLY A 7 -7.89 -8.34 -2.91
C GLY A 7 -6.40 -8.44 -3.26
N ARG A 8 -5.67 -7.31 -3.29
CA ARG A 8 -4.24 -7.33 -3.62
C ARG A 8 -3.40 -7.52 -2.35
N PRO A 9 -2.17 -8.04 -2.50
CA PRO A 9 -1.23 -8.12 -1.40
C PRO A 9 -0.60 -6.75 -1.17
N TYR A 10 -0.59 -6.30 0.09
CA TYR A 10 0.17 -5.12 0.49
C TYR A 10 1.66 -5.29 0.20
N LEU A 11 2.29 -4.24 -0.31
CA LEU A 11 3.74 -4.14 -0.43
C LEU A 11 4.33 -3.87 0.93
N TYR A 12 5.10 -4.83 1.42
CA TYR A 12 5.87 -4.71 2.64
C TYR A 12 7.32 -4.38 2.31
N LYS A 13 7.88 -3.34 2.92
CA LYS A 13 9.27 -2.90 2.74
C LYS A 13 9.95 -2.84 4.11
N ASN A 14 11.06 -3.56 4.27
CA ASN A 14 11.90 -3.53 5.47
C ASN A 14 13.38 -3.55 5.05
N PRO A 15 14.21 -2.59 5.48
CA PRO A 15 13.87 -1.43 6.32
C PRO A 15 12.90 -0.45 5.64
N GLY A 16 11.97 0.10 6.41
CA GLY A 16 11.06 1.14 5.94
C GLY A 16 11.80 2.46 5.70
N GLU A 17 11.27 3.25 4.79
CA GLU A 17 11.64 4.64 4.52
C GLU A 17 11.17 5.57 5.63
N HIS A 18 10.00 5.29 6.25
CA HIS A 18 9.42 6.10 7.34
C HIS A 18 9.51 5.44 8.73
N GLY A 19 10.10 4.24 8.85
CA GLY A 19 10.22 3.51 10.11
C GLY A 19 10.85 2.12 9.94
N ASP A 20 10.66 1.21 10.91
CA ASP A 20 11.17 -0.15 10.82
C ASP A 20 10.62 -0.91 9.61
N TYR A 21 9.35 -0.68 9.26
CA TYR A 21 8.71 -1.27 8.09
C TYR A 21 7.70 -0.30 7.49
N ASP A 22 7.57 -0.35 6.17
CA ASP A 22 6.52 0.34 5.43
C ASP A 22 5.56 -0.67 4.82
N LEU A 23 4.28 -0.37 4.95
CA LEU A 23 3.21 -1.09 4.27
C LEU A 23 2.53 -0.14 3.28
N LEU A 24 2.58 -0.48 2.00
CA LEU A 24 2.04 0.30 0.89
C LEU A 24 1.00 -0.53 0.12
N SER A 25 -0.13 0.06 -0.22
CA SER A 25 -1.13 -0.51 -1.13
C SER A 25 -1.30 0.43 -2.30
N LEU A 26 -1.09 -0.03 -3.53
CA LEU A 26 -1.19 0.77 -4.77
C LEU A 26 -2.64 0.99 -5.24
N GLY A 27 -3.59 0.99 -4.30
CA GLY A 27 -5.02 1.04 -4.57
C GLY A 27 -5.53 -0.05 -5.53
N LYS A 28 -6.71 0.22 -6.12
CA LYS A 28 -7.38 -0.66 -7.10
C LYS A 28 -6.58 -0.88 -8.39
N ASP A 29 -5.81 0.13 -8.80
CA ASP A 29 -5.13 0.14 -10.08
C ASP A 29 -3.81 -0.65 -10.04
N GLY A 30 -3.14 -0.68 -8.88
CA GLY A 30 -1.83 -1.31 -8.76
C GLY A 30 -0.69 -0.43 -9.26
N GLN A 31 -0.93 0.87 -9.37
CA GLN A 31 0.07 1.86 -9.75
C GLN A 31 0.27 2.84 -8.61
N ALA A 32 1.48 3.40 -8.53
CA ALA A 32 1.79 4.42 -7.56
C ALA A 32 1.10 5.72 -7.97
N GLY A 33 0.36 6.31 -7.05
CA GLY A 33 -0.48 7.47 -7.29
C GLY A 33 -1.91 7.10 -7.65
N GLY A 34 -2.80 8.08 -7.51
CA GLY A 34 -4.21 7.93 -7.79
C GLY A 34 -5.04 8.70 -6.77
N THR A 35 -6.34 8.77 -7.01
CA THR A 35 -7.29 9.41 -6.09
C THR A 35 -8.48 8.49 -5.87
N GLY A 36 -9.12 8.62 -4.70
CA GLY A 36 -10.25 7.76 -4.32
C GLY A 36 -9.83 6.29 -4.19
N GLU A 37 -10.46 5.40 -4.95
CA GLU A 37 -10.18 3.96 -4.92
C GLU A 37 -8.79 3.59 -5.48
N ASN A 38 -8.15 4.49 -6.21
CA ASN A 38 -6.81 4.28 -6.75
C ASN A 38 -5.73 4.92 -5.88
N ALA A 39 -6.11 5.57 -4.78
CA ALA A 39 -5.13 6.22 -3.91
C ALA A 39 -4.23 5.20 -3.22
N ASP A 40 -2.96 5.55 -3.10
CA ASP A 40 -2.01 4.75 -2.34
C ASP A 40 -2.36 4.78 -0.85
N LEU A 41 -2.45 3.61 -0.22
CA LEU A 41 -2.62 3.50 1.23
C LEU A 41 -1.28 3.14 1.86
N THR A 42 -0.78 4.02 2.71
CA THR A 42 0.43 3.83 3.50
C THR A 42 0.07 3.67 4.97
N ASN A 43 0.83 2.87 5.72
CA ASN A 43 0.59 2.63 7.15
C ASN A 43 1.13 3.74 8.08
N TRP A 44 1.73 4.80 7.53
CA TRP A 44 2.24 5.95 8.30
C TRP A 44 1.43 7.22 8.05
#